data_AF-A0A9P8DLU6-F1
#
_entry.id   AF-A0A9P8DLU6-F1
#
_cell.length_a   1.000
_cell.length_b   1.000
_cell.length_c   1.000
_cell.angle_alpha   90.00
_cell.angle_beta   90.00
_cell.angle_gamma   90.00
#
_symmetry.space_group_name_H-M   'P 1'
#
loop_
_entity.id
_entity.type
_entity.pdbx_description
1 polymer ?
#
loop_
_entity_poly.entity_id
_entity_poly.type
_entity_poly.pdbx_seq_one_letter_code
_entity_poly.pdbx_strand_id
1 'polypeptide(L)'
;MRRRTVGGYPCISLIAYAHNVNLSQEAFEHPSVQECIAVGCDLAWIHNDIVSYKKNVKSGIEHNFVTVLKKNGFTTQQAMDRAGELQDECYRRWYLSLASMPIWGESIDREVLRYIEACHSFPLDDLLWSFQTGRYLGATERYKLHETRVLDLSDLEPIAV
;
A
#
# COMPACT_ATOMS: atom_id res chain seq x y z
N MET A 1 -8.83 0.84 -10.29
CA MET A 1 -9.83 0.17 -9.42
C MET A 1 -9.36 0.11 -7.97
N ARG A 2 -8.20 -0.49 -7.65
CA ARG A 2 -7.75 -0.72 -6.26
C ARG A 2 -7.69 0.53 -5.36
N ARG A 3 -7.19 1.68 -5.84
CA ARG A 3 -7.20 2.95 -5.08
C ARG A 3 -8.58 3.36 -4.54
N ARG A 4 -9.67 3.00 -5.23
CA ARG A 4 -11.05 3.31 -4.81
C ARG A 4 -11.66 2.25 -3.90
N THR A 5 -11.11 1.03 -3.88
CA THR A 5 -11.69 -0.10 -3.13
C THR A 5 -10.92 -0.43 -1.86
N VAL A 6 -9.66 -0.01 -1.75
CA VAL A 6 -8.83 -0.26 -0.56
C VAL A 6 -9.21 0.64 0.62
N GLY A 7 -10.01 1.69 0.38
CA GLY A 7 -10.41 2.64 1.43
C GLY A 7 -9.32 3.65 1.81
N GLY A 8 -8.24 3.75 1.04
CA GLY A 8 -7.12 4.66 1.32
C GLY A 8 -7.56 6.13 1.41
N TYR A 9 -8.35 6.62 0.43
CA TYR A 9 -8.79 8.02 0.44
C TYR A 9 -9.65 8.41 1.67
N PRO A 10 -10.66 7.61 2.09
CA PRO A 10 -11.33 7.84 3.37
C PRO A 10 -10.38 7.87 4.57
N CYS A 11 -9.40 6.96 4.65
CA CYS A 11 -8.41 6.97 5.73
C CYS A 11 -7.56 8.24 5.71
N ILE A 12 -7.14 8.69 4.54
CA ILE A 12 -6.38 9.94 4.34
C ILE A 12 -7.15 11.18 4.81
N SER A 13 -8.48 11.22 4.62
CA SER A 13 -9.30 12.30 5.17
C SER A 13 -9.33 12.27 6.70
N LEU A 14 -9.34 11.09 7.31
CA LEU A 14 -9.26 10.93 8.77
C LEU A 14 -7.88 11.27 9.32
N ILE A 15 -6.80 11.03 8.56
CA ILE A 15 -5.43 11.36 8.95
C ILE A 15 -5.28 12.86 9.23
N ALA A 16 -5.82 13.72 8.37
CA ALA A 16 -5.77 15.17 8.58
C ALA A 16 -6.40 15.57 9.92
N TYR A 17 -7.56 14.99 10.24
CA TYR A 17 -8.26 15.20 11.50
C TYR A 17 -7.48 14.64 12.70
N ALA A 18 -7.04 13.37 12.63
CA ALA A 18 -6.37 12.67 13.71
C ALA A 18 -5.02 13.31 14.09
N HIS A 19 -4.30 13.86 13.11
CA HIS A 19 -3.03 14.53 13.34
C HIS A 19 -3.19 16.04 13.62
N ASN A 20 -4.42 16.56 13.67
CA ASN A 20 -4.70 17.99 13.83
C ASN A 20 -3.86 18.83 12.85
N VAL A 21 -3.88 18.45 11.58
CA VAL A 21 -3.19 19.15 10.50
C VAL A 21 -4.12 20.24 9.98
N ASN A 22 -3.60 21.46 9.89
CA ASN A 22 -4.31 22.60 9.31
C ASN A 22 -3.70 22.97 7.95
N LEU A 23 -4.08 22.22 6.91
CA LEU A 23 -3.57 22.40 5.56
C LEU A 23 -4.46 23.36 4.75
N SER A 24 -3.86 24.33 4.07
CA SER A 24 -4.63 25.18 3.14
C SER A 24 -5.10 24.36 1.94
N GLN A 25 -6.24 24.75 1.35
CA GLN A 25 -6.78 24.07 0.16
C GLN A 25 -5.78 24.10 -1.00
N GLU A 26 -5.12 25.24 -1.21
CA GLU A 26 -4.10 25.41 -2.26
C GLU A 26 -2.93 24.44 -2.10
N ALA A 27 -2.40 24.29 -0.87
CA ALA A 27 -1.31 23.36 -0.61
C ALA A 27 -1.77 21.90 -0.75
N PHE A 28 -2.99 21.58 -0.28
CA PHE A 28 -3.58 20.26 -0.43
C PHE A 28 -3.74 19.87 -1.91
N GLU A 29 -4.29 20.75 -2.73
CA GLU A 29 -4.57 20.50 -4.15
C GLU A 29 -3.31 20.49 -5.02
N HIS A 30 -2.16 20.93 -4.49
CA HIS A 30 -0.92 20.95 -5.26
C HIS A 30 -0.57 19.56 -5.80
N PRO A 31 -0.21 19.43 -7.10
CA PRO A 31 0.02 18.13 -7.73
C PRO A 31 1.01 17.24 -6.98
N SER A 32 2.11 17.79 -6.46
CA SER A 32 3.10 17.03 -5.68
C SER A 32 2.52 16.46 -4.38
N VAL A 33 1.63 17.20 -3.71
CA VAL A 33 0.99 16.74 -2.47
C VAL A 33 -0.02 15.63 -2.79
N GLN A 34 -0.84 15.82 -3.83
CA GLN A 34 -1.77 14.79 -4.31
C GLN A 34 -1.04 13.52 -4.77
N GLU A 35 0.13 13.64 -5.40
CA GLU A 35 0.92 12.49 -5.80
C GLU A 35 1.53 11.75 -4.60
N CYS A 36 2.01 12.46 -3.58
CA CYS A 36 2.42 11.85 -2.31
C CYS A 36 1.27 11.06 -1.64
N ILE A 37 0.07 11.62 -1.62
CA ILE A 37 -1.14 10.95 -1.12
C ILE A 37 -1.47 9.69 -1.95
N ALA A 38 -1.40 9.81 -3.28
CA ALA A 38 -1.65 8.70 -4.19
C ALA A 38 -0.62 7.57 -4.02
N VAL A 39 0.64 7.90 -3.78
CA VAL A 39 1.68 6.92 -3.45
C VAL A 39 1.37 6.19 -2.14
N GLY A 40 0.98 6.90 -1.08
CA GLY A 40 0.55 6.27 0.17
C GLY A 40 -0.61 5.28 -0.05
N CYS A 41 -1.65 5.71 -0.78
CA CYS A 41 -2.73 4.82 -1.21
C CYS A 41 -2.23 3.58 -1.97
N ASP A 42 -1.24 3.76 -2.85
CA ASP A 42 -0.73 2.68 -3.68
C ASP A 42 0.02 1.63 -2.90
N LEU A 43 0.94 2.07 -2.04
CA LEU A 43 1.66 1.19 -1.13
C LEU A 43 0.68 0.37 -0.29
N ALA A 44 -0.38 1.00 0.25
CA ALA A 44 -1.38 0.31 1.05
C ALA A 44 -2.08 -0.83 0.28
N TRP A 45 -2.57 -0.60 -0.94
CA TRP A 45 -3.23 -1.68 -1.68
C TRP A 45 -2.25 -2.73 -2.18
N ILE A 46 -1.01 -2.36 -2.52
CA ILE A 46 0.03 -3.31 -2.94
C ILE A 46 0.35 -4.26 -1.78
N HIS A 47 0.64 -3.71 -0.59
CA HIS A 47 0.90 -4.49 0.61
C HIS A 47 -0.28 -5.41 0.95
N ASN A 48 -1.49 -4.87 0.90
CA ASN A 48 -2.71 -5.64 1.14
C ASN A 48 -2.85 -6.80 0.15
N ASP A 49 -2.63 -6.57 -1.14
CA ASP A 49 -2.77 -7.61 -2.16
C ASP A 49 -1.71 -8.71 -2.02
N ILE A 50 -0.48 -8.36 -1.63
CA ILE A 50 0.59 -9.33 -1.34
C ILE A 50 0.22 -10.20 -0.13
N VAL A 51 -0.06 -9.57 1.02
CA VAL A 51 -0.26 -10.31 2.28
C VAL A 51 -1.58 -11.07 2.28
N SER A 52 -2.62 -10.55 1.61
CA SER A 52 -3.92 -11.22 1.52
C SER A 52 -4.02 -12.28 0.41
N TYR A 53 -3.03 -12.41 -0.47
CA TYR A 53 -3.10 -13.28 -1.66
C TYR A 53 -3.56 -14.70 -1.33
N LYS A 54 -2.86 -15.38 -0.40
CA LYS A 54 -3.16 -16.76 0.00
C LYS A 54 -4.60 -16.91 0.50
N LYS A 55 -5.04 -16.01 1.38
CA LYS A 55 -6.41 -15.97 1.90
C LYS A 55 -7.43 -15.76 0.77
N ASN A 56 -7.17 -14.81 -0.14
CA ASN A 56 -8.08 -14.47 -1.22
C ASN A 56 -8.29 -15.66 -2.17
N VAL A 57 -7.23 -16.37 -2.53
CA VAL A 57 -7.31 -17.58 -3.35
C VAL A 57 -8.18 -18.64 -2.67
N LYS A 58 -7.93 -18.94 -1.38
CA LYS A 58 -8.75 -19.90 -0.62
C LYS A 58 -10.23 -19.50 -0.51
N SER A 59 -10.51 -18.20 -0.57
CA SER A 59 -11.87 -17.66 -0.45
C SER A 59 -12.55 -17.42 -1.79
N GLY A 60 -11.91 -17.77 -2.92
CA GLY A 60 -12.43 -17.50 -4.26
C GLY A 60 -12.50 -16.00 -4.61
N ILE A 61 -11.79 -15.13 -3.89
CA ILE A 61 -11.78 -13.69 -4.13
C ILE A 61 -10.80 -13.37 -5.27
N GLU A 62 -11.34 -12.86 -6.38
CA GLU A 62 -10.54 -12.58 -7.57
C GLU A 62 -9.99 -11.15 -7.62
N HIS A 63 -10.49 -10.24 -6.77
CA HIS A 63 -10.11 -8.83 -6.71
C HIS A 63 -8.75 -8.62 -6.02
N ASN A 64 -7.70 -9.18 -6.61
CA ASN A 64 -6.34 -9.13 -6.12
C ASN A 64 -5.38 -9.05 -7.32
N PHE A 65 -4.43 -8.11 -7.26
CA PHE A 65 -3.47 -7.85 -8.33
C PHE A 65 -2.68 -9.10 -8.75
N VAL A 66 -2.20 -9.90 -7.79
CA VAL A 66 -1.46 -11.14 -8.05
C VAL A 66 -2.34 -12.15 -8.77
N THR A 67 -3.59 -12.32 -8.34
CA THR A 67 -4.57 -13.18 -9.02
C THR A 67 -4.82 -12.73 -10.45
N VAL A 68 -4.96 -11.41 -10.69
CA VAL A 68 -5.15 -10.86 -12.04
C VAL A 68 -3.93 -11.14 -12.92
N LEU A 69 -2.71 -10.93 -12.45
CA LEU A 69 -1.50 -11.24 -13.23
C LEU A 69 -1.41 -12.73 -13.57
N LYS A 70 -1.74 -13.62 -12.63
CA LYS A 70 -1.76 -15.06 -12.90
C LYS A 70 -2.75 -15.45 -13.99
N LYS A 71 -3.94 -14.85 -13.99
CA LYS A 71 -4.92 -15.03 -15.07
C LYS A 71 -4.42 -14.55 -16.45
N ASN A 72 -3.38 -13.71 -16.47
CA ASN A 72 -2.73 -13.22 -17.69
C ASN A 72 -1.42 -13.98 -18.01
N GLY A 73 -1.24 -15.19 -17.46
CA GLY A 73 -0.13 -16.09 -17.81
C GLY A 73 1.13 -15.93 -16.98
N PHE A 74 1.12 -15.09 -15.94
CA PHE A 74 2.26 -14.97 -15.03
C PHE A 74 2.28 -16.14 -14.03
N THR A 75 3.48 -16.60 -13.67
CA THR A 75 3.64 -17.45 -12.48
C THR A 75 3.35 -16.64 -11.21
N THR A 76 3.10 -17.33 -10.08
CA THR A 76 2.92 -16.63 -8.79
C THR A 76 4.14 -15.77 -8.44
N GLN A 77 5.36 -16.28 -8.67
CA GLN A 77 6.58 -15.54 -8.34
C GLN A 77 6.71 -14.30 -9.22
N GLN A 78 6.54 -14.41 -10.53
CA GLN A 78 6.60 -13.25 -11.43
C GLN A 78 5.54 -12.19 -11.08
N ALA A 79 4.36 -12.61 -10.63
CA ALA A 79 3.32 -11.69 -10.17
C ALA A 79 3.69 -10.97 -8.86
N MET A 80 4.37 -11.66 -7.93
CA MET A 80 4.91 -11.05 -6.72
C MET A 80 6.08 -10.11 -7.04
N ASP A 81 6.98 -10.49 -7.94
CA ASP A 81 8.10 -9.67 -8.40
C ASP A 81 7.57 -8.36 -9.01
N ARG A 82 6.51 -8.45 -9.83
CA ARG A 82 5.84 -7.27 -10.39
C ARG A 82 5.23 -6.36 -9.32
N ALA A 83 4.74 -6.93 -8.21
CA ALA A 83 4.27 -6.14 -7.07
C ALA A 83 5.42 -5.44 -6.34
N GLY A 84 6.62 -6.04 -6.31
CA GLY A 84 7.85 -5.40 -5.85
C GLY A 84 8.27 -4.23 -6.75
N GLU A 85 8.28 -4.41 -8.07
CA GLU A 85 8.59 -3.34 -9.02
C GLU A 85 7.62 -2.14 -8.89
N LEU A 86 6.34 -2.40 -8.59
CA LEU A 86 5.37 -1.35 -8.33
C LEU A 86 5.66 -0.57 -7.04
N GLN A 87 6.22 -1.21 -6.01
CA GLN A 87 6.66 -0.51 -4.80
C GLN A 87 7.86 0.39 -5.09
N ASP A 88 8.84 -0.09 -5.87
CA ASP A 88 9.99 0.72 -6.29
C ASP A 88 9.54 1.96 -7.07
N GLU A 89 8.57 1.80 -7.98
CA GLU A 89 7.97 2.90 -8.72
C GLU A 89 7.20 3.87 -7.80
N CYS A 90 6.54 3.38 -6.76
CA CYS A 90 5.93 4.23 -5.73
C CYS A 90 6.96 5.11 -5.02
N TYR A 91 8.08 4.54 -4.58
CA TYR A 91 9.15 5.31 -3.96
C TYR A 91 9.80 6.31 -4.92
N ARG A 92 9.99 5.93 -6.19
CA ARG A 92 10.47 6.86 -7.22
C ARG A 92 9.54 8.07 -7.37
N ARG A 93 8.23 7.84 -7.50
CA ARG A 93 7.22 8.91 -7.59
C ARG A 93 7.18 9.78 -6.33
N TRP A 94 7.32 9.17 -5.15
CA TRP A 94 7.40 9.89 -3.88
C TRP A 94 8.56 10.89 -3.86
N TYR A 95 9.78 10.43 -4.13
CA TYR A 95 10.95 11.31 -4.08
C TYR A 95 10.92 12.42 -5.14
N LEU A 96 10.41 12.14 -6.33
CA LEU A 96 10.24 13.17 -7.37
C LEU A 96 9.19 14.21 -6.97
N SER A 97 8.10 13.79 -6.35
CA SER A 97 7.06 14.71 -5.84
C SER A 97 7.60 15.59 -4.71
N LEU A 98 8.36 15.02 -3.77
CA LEU A 98 9.04 15.80 -2.73
C LEU A 98 9.99 16.84 -3.33
N ALA A 99 10.80 16.45 -4.32
CA ALA A 99 11.74 17.36 -4.99
C ALA A 99 11.03 18.46 -5.80
N SER A 100 9.79 18.22 -6.22
CA SER A 100 8.97 19.16 -7.01
C SER A 100 8.03 19.99 -6.14
N MET A 101 8.15 19.95 -4.81
CA MET A 101 7.34 20.81 -3.94
C MET A 101 7.82 22.26 -4.03
N PRO A 102 6.90 23.23 -4.20
CA PRO A 102 7.23 24.64 -4.06
C PRO A 102 7.49 24.98 -2.59
N ILE A 103 8.02 26.18 -2.36
CA ILE A 103 8.17 26.74 -1.02
C ILE A 103 6.98 27.65 -0.78
N TRP A 104 6.10 27.30 0.15
CA TRP A 104 4.96 28.14 0.55
C TRP A 104 5.29 29.01 1.76
N GLY A 105 6.34 28.67 2.50
CA GLY A 105 6.78 29.33 3.71
C GLY A 105 6.58 28.45 4.94
N GLU A 106 7.41 28.69 5.97
CA GLU A 106 7.65 27.75 7.07
C GLU A 106 6.39 27.13 7.69
N SER A 107 5.36 27.94 7.95
CA SER A 107 4.13 27.46 8.57
C SER A 107 3.35 26.50 7.69
N ILE A 108 3.27 26.76 6.38
CA ILE A 108 2.53 25.91 5.43
C ILE A 108 3.37 24.67 5.13
N ASP A 109 4.67 24.85 4.87
CA ASP A 109 5.60 23.76 4.58
C ASP A 109 5.59 22.72 5.73
N ARG A 110 5.55 23.19 6.98
CA ARG A 110 5.45 22.32 8.17
C ARG A 110 4.18 21.47 8.15
N GLU A 111 3.02 22.05 7.86
CA GLU A 111 1.76 21.31 7.84
C GLU A 111 1.68 20.34 6.64
N VAL A 112 2.20 20.73 5.48
CA VAL A 112 2.33 19.85 4.31
C VAL A 112 3.17 18.62 4.67
N LEU A 113 4.36 18.83 5.23
CA LEU A 113 5.28 17.74 5.58
C LEU A 113 4.66 16.79 6.62
N ARG A 114 4.04 17.34 7.68
CA ARG A 114 3.32 16.53 8.68
C ARG A 114 2.22 15.68 8.03
N TYR A 115 1.48 16.26 7.09
CA TYR A 115 0.37 15.58 6.43
C TYR A 115 0.84 14.43 5.53
N ILE A 116 1.81 14.70 4.65
CA ILE A 116 2.30 13.68 3.71
C ILE A 116 3.04 12.58 4.45
N GLU A 117 3.79 12.90 5.52
CA GLU A 117 4.46 11.90 6.36
C GLU A 117 3.46 10.96 7.02
N ALA A 118 2.34 11.49 7.54
CA ALA A 118 1.27 10.67 8.09
C ALA A 118 0.62 9.77 7.01
N CYS A 119 0.38 10.31 5.80
CA CYS A 119 -0.12 9.52 4.67
C CYS A 119 0.85 8.41 4.23
N HIS A 120 2.16 8.66 4.33
CA HIS A 120 3.21 7.70 3.99
C HIS A 120 3.44 6.64 5.09
N SER A 121 3.13 6.95 6.33
CA SER A 121 3.28 6.02 7.46
C SER A 121 2.16 4.98 7.51
N PHE A 122 0.95 5.36 7.12
CA PHE A 122 -0.23 4.49 7.14
C PHE A 122 -0.05 3.12 6.42
N PRO A 123 0.54 3.02 5.22
CA PRO A 123 0.79 1.74 4.55
C PRO A 123 1.72 0.80 5.30
N LEU A 124 2.68 1.35 6.07
CA LEU A 124 3.54 0.57 6.93
C LEU A 124 2.77 0.07 8.14
N ASP A 125 1.93 0.92 8.75
CA ASP A 125 1.08 0.52 9.86
C ASP A 125 0.10 -0.59 9.47
N ASP A 126 -0.52 -0.50 8.28
CA ASP A 126 -1.40 -1.55 7.74
C ASP A 126 -0.64 -2.86 7.49
N LEU A 127 0.60 -2.79 7.00
CA LEU A 127 1.47 -3.95 6.84
C LEU A 127 1.78 -4.60 8.19
N LEU A 128 2.21 -3.82 9.19
CA LEU A 128 2.49 -4.32 10.54
C LEU A 128 1.25 -4.94 11.19
N TRP A 129 0.11 -4.27 11.07
CA TRP A 129 -1.19 -4.78 11.52
C TRP A 129 -1.51 -6.12 10.83
N SER A 130 -1.27 -6.25 9.53
CA SER A 130 -1.50 -7.47 8.77
C SER A 130 -0.70 -8.67 9.29
N PHE A 131 0.50 -8.45 9.83
CA PHE A 131 1.29 -9.50 10.51
C PHE A 131 0.79 -9.82 11.93
N GLN A 132 0.13 -8.90 12.61
CA GLN A 132 -0.26 -9.06 14.01
C GLN A 132 -1.66 -9.67 14.20
N THR A 133 -2.59 -9.38 13.29
CA THR A 133 -4.03 -9.62 13.51
C THR A 133 -4.51 -11.07 13.45
N GLY A 134 -3.73 -11.95 12.84
CA GLY A 134 -4.19 -13.31 12.50
C GLY A 134 -5.21 -13.35 11.34
N ARG A 135 -5.58 -12.21 10.75
CA ARG A 135 -6.55 -12.14 9.64
C ARG A 135 -6.06 -12.80 8.36
N TYR A 136 -4.76 -12.73 8.10
CA TYR A 136 -4.14 -13.19 6.84
C TYR A 136 -3.16 -14.33 7.06
N LEU A 137 -2.41 -14.29 8.18
CA LEU A 137 -1.31 -15.18 8.48
C LEU A 137 -1.55 -15.87 9.82
N GLY A 138 -1.41 -17.19 9.86
CA GLY A 138 -1.40 -17.94 11.11
C GLY A 138 -0.17 -17.58 11.98
N ALA A 139 -0.22 -17.87 13.28
CA ALA A 139 0.84 -17.49 14.23
C ALA A 139 2.24 -18.02 13.85
N THR A 140 2.33 -19.25 13.34
CA THR A 140 3.59 -19.85 12.85
C THR A 140 3.99 -19.30 11.49
N GLU A 141 3.02 -19.11 10.60
CA GLU A 141 3.25 -18.64 9.24
C GLU A 141 3.81 -17.22 9.21
N ARG A 142 3.25 -16.31 10.03
CA ARG A 142 3.78 -14.94 10.14
C ARG A 142 5.24 -14.89 10.60
N TYR A 143 5.64 -15.78 11.52
CA TYR A 143 7.01 -15.82 12.03
C TYR A 143 7.98 -16.28 10.94
N LYS A 144 7.63 -17.38 10.27
CA LYS A 144 8.42 -17.91 9.15
C LYS A 144 8.54 -16.90 8.02
N LEU A 145 7.42 -16.30 7.59
CA LEU A 145 7.44 -15.27 6.54
C LEU A 145 8.31 -14.07 6.93
N HIS A 146 8.24 -13.64 8.18
CA HIS A 146 9.07 -12.53 8.65
C HIS A 146 10.56 -12.87 8.64
N GLU A 147 10.93 -14.09 9.02
CA GLU A 147 12.33 -14.54 9.06
C GLU A 147 12.90 -14.83 7.67
N THR A 148 12.16 -15.56 6.84
CA THR A 148 12.68 -16.11 5.57
C THR A 148 12.30 -15.28 4.35
N ARG A 149 11.32 -14.38 4.47
CA ARG A 149 10.65 -13.69 3.36
C ARG A 149 9.97 -14.64 2.37
N VAL A 150 9.70 -15.88 2.77
CA VAL A 150 9.02 -16.90 1.95
C VAL A 150 7.65 -17.22 2.53
N LEU A 151 6.62 -17.15 1.69
CA LEU A 151 5.27 -17.60 2.01
C LEU A 151 5.03 -18.99 1.38
N ASP A 152 4.67 -19.97 2.21
CA ASP A 152 4.32 -21.31 1.74
C ASP A 152 2.89 -21.31 1.17
N LEU A 153 2.76 -21.71 -0.09
CA LEU A 153 1.51 -21.77 -0.83
C LEU A 153 1.13 -23.21 -1.24
N SER A 154 1.81 -24.22 -0.68
CA SER A 154 1.61 -25.64 -1.03
C SER A 154 0.22 -26.17 -0.71
N ASP A 155 -0.51 -25.51 0.20
CA ASP A 155 -1.90 -25.79 0.57
C ASP A 155 -2.93 -25.07 -0.30
N LEU A 156 -2.50 -24.31 -1.31
CA LEU A 156 -3.36 -23.85 -2.40
C LEU A 156 -3.38 -24.94 -3.46
N GLU A 157 -4.53 -25.61 -3.65
CA GLU A 157 -4.68 -26.54 -4.77
C GLU A 157 -4.32 -25.82 -6.09
N PRO A 158 -3.64 -26.50 -7.04
CA PRO A 158 -3.37 -25.90 -8.33
C PRO A 158 -4.69 -25.48 -8.95
N ILE A 159 -4.83 -24.18 -9.22
CA ILE A 159 -5.96 -23.64 -9.97
C ILE A 159 -6.03 -24.47 -11.26
N ALA A 160 -7.08 -25.28 -11.39
CA ALA A 160 -7.31 -26.07 -12.59
C ALA A 160 -7.26 -25.11 -13.80
N VAL A 161 -6.35 -25.41 -14.72
CA VAL A 161 -6.13 -24.66 -15.96
C VAL A 161 -7.35 -24.81 -16.86
#